data_AF-A0A949ZEW1-F1
#
_entry.id   AF-A0A949ZEW1-F1
#
_cell.length_a   1.000
_cell.length_b   1.000
_cell.length_c   1.000
_cell.angle_alpha   90.00
_cell.angle_beta   90.00
_cell.angle_gamma   90.00
#
_symmetry.space_group_name_H-M   'P 1'
#
loop_
_entity.id
_entity.type
_entity.pdbx_description
1 polymer ?
#
loop_
_entity_poly.entity_id
_entity_poly.type
_entity_poly.pdbx_seq_one_letter_code
_entity_poly.pdbx_strand_id
1 'polypeptide(L)'
;MTLFNRKAANGTAPAEPQVAALCQERGCDRQNAVRCGYRDRRGRYCGTLFCPDHSAVVDGVTYCRRHAGTMRALGSRGAHRAGLPDVSNRGPSLVNYIANHLDESMTALLQRAAHADEQVLGDPEVTMAFDPERNPRWERSWRLVESTGVVIKVTVFVDDRRDSNVTVRVGSEMVAEGVPPWIQHRMRGETVPDSVEQSERQLFYEFLVENVTAAVAQLRVRDDHPSWV
;
A
#
# COMPACT_ATOMS: atom_id res chain seq x y z
N MET A 1 54.92 -31.07 -30.81
CA MET A 1 54.48 -32.20 -29.96
C MET A 1 55.14 -31.98 -28.60
N THR A 2 54.47 -31.72 -27.49
CA THR A 2 53.14 -32.17 -27.04
C THR A 2 52.59 -31.17 -26.02
N LEU A 3 51.33 -30.79 -26.20
CA LEU A 3 50.51 -30.01 -25.26
C LEU A 3 50.23 -30.84 -23.99
N PHE A 4 50.44 -30.29 -22.80
CA PHE A 4 49.84 -30.83 -21.58
C PHE A 4 48.92 -29.79 -20.94
N ASN A 5 47.64 -29.97 -21.23
CA ASN A 5 46.50 -29.22 -20.73
C ASN A 5 46.18 -29.72 -19.30
N ARG A 6 46.47 -28.93 -18.25
CA ARG A 6 46.00 -29.25 -16.88
C ARG A 6 44.60 -28.67 -16.69
N LYS A 7 43.62 -29.56 -16.79
CA LYS A 7 42.24 -29.36 -16.34
C LYS A 7 42.25 -29.04 -14.83
N ALA A 8 41.92 -27.82 -14.45
CA ALA A 8 41.63 -27.49 -13.05
C ALA A 8 40.31 -28.18 -12.67
N ALA A 9 40.38 -29.07 -11.68
CA ALA A 9 39.19 -29.67 -11.09
C ALA A 9 38.43 -28.59 -10.33
N ASN A 10 37.18 -28.34 -10.73
CA ASN A 10 36.21 -27.61 -9.92
C ASN A 10 35.93 -28.42 -8.66
N GLY A 11 36.65 -28.13 -7.58
CA GLY A 11 36.27 -28.53 -6.25
C GLY A 11 35.08 -27.68 -5.81
N THR A 12 33.88 -28.25 -5.84
CA THR A 12 32.72 -27.67 -5.15
C THR A 12 33.07 -27.66 -3.66
N ALA A 13 33.26 -26.48 -3.09
CA ALA A 13 33.41 -26.33 -1.66
C ALA A 13 32.18 -26.97 -0.97
N PRO A 14 32.36 -27.74 0.12
CA PRO A 14 31.23 -28.27 0.87
C PRO A 14 30.37 -27.10 1.35
N ALA A 15 29.07 -27.14 1.05
CA ALA A 15 28.11 -26.18 1.56
C ALA A 15 28.21 -26.19 3.09
N GLU A 16 28.49 -25.04 3.70
CA GLU A 16 28.38 -24.88 5.15
C GLU A 16 26.99 -25.38 5.57
N PRO A 17 26.89 -26.11 6.71
CA PRO A 17 25.59 -26.53 7.22
C PRO A 17 24.75 -25.27 7.43
N GLN A 18 23.76 -25.08 6.55
CA GLN A 18 22.76 -24.05 6.70
C GLN A 18 22.05 -24.37 8.00
N VAL A 19 22.38 -23.62 9.06
CA VAL A 19 21.65 -23.67 10.32
C VAL A 19 20.19 -23.45 9.95
N ALA A 20 19.36 -24.46 10.22
CA ALA A 20 17.97 -24.45 9.86
C ALA A 20 17.29 -23.27 10.57
N ALA A 21 17.01 -22.21 9.82
CA ALA A 21 16.51 -20.97 10.38
C ALA A 21 14.99 -21.09 10.61
N LEU A 22 14.54 -20.77 11.83
CA LEU A 22 13.12 -20.80 12.18
C LEU A 22 12.35 -19.65 11.52
N CYS A 23 11.15 -19.97 11.04
CA CYS A 23 10.20 -18.97 10.57
C CYS A 23 9.75 -18.09 11.74
N GLN A 24 9.74 -16.76 11.54
CA GLN A 24 9.31 -15.80 12.56
C GLN A 24 7.81 -15.47 12.49
N GLU A 25 7.05 -16.24 11.70
CA GLU A 25 5.60 -16.10 11.65
C GLU A 25 4.99 -16.75 12.90
N ARG A 26 4.00 -16.09 13.50
CA ARG A 26 3.41 -16.56 14.77
C ARG A 26 2.79 -17.94 14.57
N GLY A 27 3.24 -18.92 15.36
CA GLY A 27 2.74 -20.30 15.32
C GLY A 27 3.33 -21.17 14.21
N CYS A 28 4.35 -20.71 13.49
CA CYS A 28 5.06 -21.52 12.50
C CYS A 28 6.34 -22.13 13.11
N ASP A 29 6.58 -23.40 12.86
CA ASP A 29 7.71 -24.19 13.36
C ASP A 29 8.72 -24.60 12.27
N ARG A 30 8.47 -24.21 11.01
CA ARG A 30 9.34 -24.55 9.88
C ARG A 30 10.74 -23.97 10.04
N GLN A 31 11.75 -24.77 9.70
CA GLN A 31 13.17 -24.44 9.85
C GLN A 31 13.90 -24.13 8.52
N ASN A 32 13.15 -23.85 7.46
CA ASN A 32 13.70 -23.50 6.15
C ASN A 32 13.52 -22.00 5.85
N ALA A 33 13.65 -21.15 6.88
CA ALA A 33 13.40 -19.73 6.73
C ALA A 33 14.54 -18.99 6.01
N VAL A 34 14.17 -18.03 5.17
CA VAL A 34 15.09 -17.12 4.48
C VAL A 34 14.82 -15.69 4.87
N ARG A 35 15.80 -14.81 4.67
CA ARG A 35 15.68 -13.38 4.97
C ARG A 35 14.82 -12.66 3.93
N CYS A 36 14.05 -11.69 4.40
CA CYS A 36 13.37 -10.71 3.55
C CYS A 36 14.33 -9.93 2.64
N GLY A 37 14.04 -9.90 1.34
CA GLY A 37 14.79 -9.09 0.37
C GLY A 37 14.57 -7.57 0.49
N TYR A 38 13.68 -7.12 1.38
CA TYR A 38 13.34 -5.70 1.49
C TYR A 38 14.50 -4.87 2.05
N ARG A 39 14.80 -3.76 1.35
CA ARG A 39 15.78 -2.76 1.76
C ARG A 39 15.20 -1.37 1.57
N ASP A 40 15.15 -0.56 2.63
CA ASP A 40 14.56 0.78 2.55
C ASP A 40 15.46 1.79 1.80
N ARG A 41 14.93 3.01 1.60
CA ARG A 41 15.65 4.16 1.03
C ARG A 41 16.98 4.48 1.72
N ARG A 42 17.12 4.16 3.01
CA ARG A 42 18.35 4.37 3.80
C ARG A 42 19.29 3.17 3.77
N GLY A 43 18.84 2.04 3.22
CA GLY A 43 19.67 0.85 3.01
C GLY A 43 19.56 -0.16 4.14
N ARG A 44 18.63 0.06 5.08
CA ARG A 44 18.36 -0.86 6.17
C ARG A 44 17.59 -2.06 5.63
N TYR A 45 18.02 -3.24 6.04
CA TYR A 45 17.37 -4.50 5.67
C TYR A 45 16.23 -4.81 6.63
N CYS A 46 15.21 -5.48 6.12
CA CYS A 46 14.27 -6.16 6.98
C CYS A 46 14.96 -7.36 7.67
N GLY A 47 14.84 -7.43 8.99
CA GLY A 47 15.41 -8.50 9.81
C GLY A 47 14.63 -9.81 9.78
N THR A 48 13.42 -9.81 9.18
CA THR A 48 12.49 -10.92 9.27
C THR A 48 12.96 -12.14 8.48
N LEU A 49 12.86 -13.31 9.11
CA LEU A 49 13.04 -14.63 8.51
C LEU A 49 11.68 -15.32 8.32
N PHE A 50 11.45 -15.91 7.15
CA PHE A 50 10.18 -16.59 6.83
C PHE A 50 10.42 -17.84 5.99
N CYS A 51 9.56 -18.84 6.16
CA CYS A 51 9.52 -20.01 5.28
C CYS A 51 8.80 -19.68 3.96
N PRO A 52 8.87 -20.56 2.93
CA PRO A 52 8.18 -20.36 1.67
C PRO A 52 6.68 -20.03 1.79
N ASP A 53 5.98 -20.66 2.75
CA ASP A 53 4.54 -20.44 3.00
C ASP A 53 4.22 -19.04 3.57
N HIS A 54 5.18 -18.40 4.24
CA HIS A 54 5.03 -17.07 4.84
C HIS A 54 5.82 -16.00 4.09
N SER A 55 6.12 -16.31 2.83
CA SER A 55 6.81 -15.45 1.90
C SER A 55 5.94 -15.15 0.69
N ALA A 56 6.33 -14.13 -0.07
CA ALA A 56 5.86 -13.99 -1.42
C ALA A 56 6.96 -13.44 -2.32
N VAL A 57 6.96 -13.87 -3.57
CA VAL A 57 7.83 -13.34 -4.61
C VAL A 57 7.13 -12.17 -5.29
N VAL A 58 7.82 -11.04 -5.39
CA VAL A 58 7.39 -9.86 -6.16
C VAL A 58 8.59 -9.45 -7.02
N ASP A 59 8.40 -9.37 -8.34
CA ASP A 59 9.46 -9.06 -9.32
C ASP A 59 10.75 -9.89 -9.14
N GLY A 60 10.57 -11.18 -8.87
CA GLY A 60 11.68 -12.13 -8.70
C GLY A 60 12.39 -12.07 -7.34
N VAL A 61 11.97 -11.19 -6.43
CA VAL A 61 12.56 -11.06 -5.08
C VAL A 61 11.59 -11.59 -4.03
N THR A 62 12.11 -12.37 -3.09
CA THR A 62 11.31 -12.95 -2.00
C THR A 62 11.23 -11.99 -0.80
N TYR A 63 10.01 -11.70 -0.36
CA TYR A 63 9.71 -10.81 0.75
C TYR A 63 8.85 -11.50 1.81
N CYS A 64 8.89 -10.99 3.04
CA CYS A 64 7.90 -11.38 4.05
C CYS A 64 6.53 -10.86 3.62
N ARG A 65 5.44 -11.46 4.10
CA ARG A 65 4.06 -11.06 3.74
C ARG A 65 3.84 -9.54 3.81
N ARG A 66 4.38 -8.90 4.85
CA ARG A 66 4.35 -7.45 5.04
C ARG A 66 5.02 -6.70 3.88
N HIS A 67 6.29 -6.95 3.62
CA HIS A 67 7.04 -6.22 2.60
C HIS A 67 6.62 -6.60 1.18
N ALA A 68 6.11 -7.82 0.97
CA ALA A 68 5.43 -8.17 -0.27
C ALA A 68 4.21 -7.27 -0.52
N GLY A 69 3.40 -7.01 0.52
CA GLY A 69 2.28 -6.07 0.45
C GLY A 69 2.72 -4.65 0.09
N THR A 70 3.82 -4.17 0.67
CA THR A 70 4.43 -2.88 0.31
C THR A 70 4.89 -2.84 -1.15
N MET A 71 5.62 -3.85 -1.61
CA MET A 71 6.13 -3.88 -2.99
C MET A 71 5.01 -3.97 -4.02
N ARG A 72 3.96 -4.77 -3.75
CA ARG A 72 2.75 -4.81 -4.60
C ARG A 72 2.00 -3.49 -4.64
N ALA A 73 1.95 -2.77 -3.51
CA ALA A 73 1.32 -1.45 -3.45
C ALA A 73 2.06 -0.41 -4.31
N LEU A 74 3.38 -0.48 -4.34
CA LEU A 74 4.22 0.44 -5.11
C LEU A 74 4.29 0.07 -6.59
N GLY A 75 4.12 -1.21 -6.94
CA GLY A 75 4.25 -1.71 -8.31
C GLY A 75 5.58 -1.28 -8.94
N SER A 76 5.52 -0.72 -10.14
CA SER A 76 6.69 -0.21 -10.88
C SER A 76 7.50 0.83 -10.09
N ARG A 77 6.86 1.63 -9.23
CA ARG A 77 7.54 2.62 -8.39
C ARG A 77 8.43 1.99 -7.32
N GLY A 78 8.22 0.72 -7.00
CA GLY A 78 9.05 -0.07 -6.11
C GLY A 78 10.45 -0.37 -6.67
N ALA A 79 10.68 -0.19 -7.97
CA ALA A 79 11.97 -0.46 -8.60
C ALA A 79 13.09 0.50 -8.14
N HIS A 80 12.73 1.74 -7.76
CA HIS A 80 13.70 2.74 -7.36
C HIS A 80 13.80 2.86 -5.84
N ARG A 81 14.97 2.53 -5.29
CA ARG A 81 15.22 2.56 -3.83
C ARG A 81 14.90 3.90 -3.16
N ALA A 82 15.09 5.04 -3.86
CA ALA A 82 14.78 6.36 -3.31
C ALA A 82 13.29 6.54 -2.95
N GLY A 83 12.40 5.81 -3.64
CA GLY A 83 10.96 5.81 -3.41
C GLY A 83 10.47 4.74 -2.44
N LEU A 84 11.36 4.01 -1.75
CA LEU A 84 10.96 2.95 -0.82
C LEU A 84 10.71 3.49 0.60
N PRO A 85 9.62 3.08 1.28
CA PRO A 85 9.36 3.45 2.65
C PRO A 85 10.43 2.89 3.60
N ASP A 86 10.53 3.48 4.79
CA ASP A 86 11.33 2.92 5.88
C ASP A 86 10.87 1.49 6.21
N VAL A 87 11.79 0.62 6.65
CA VAL A 87 11.50 -0.81 6.93
C VAL A 87 10.26 -1.00 7.81
N SER A 88 10.06 -0.11 8.78
CA SER A 88 8.97 -0.15 9.74
C SER A 88 7.71 0.62 9.31
N ASN A 89 7.73 1.35 8.21
CA ASN A 89 6.56 2.08 7.72
C ASN A 89 5.58 1.15 6.99
N ARG A 90 4.28 1.30 7.24
CA ARG A 90 3.18 0.51 6.63
C ARG A 90 2.26 1.32 5.73
N GLY A 91 2.57 2.60 5.49
CA GLY A 91 1.75 3.55 4.73
C GLY A 91 1.32 3.02 3.36
N PRO A 92 2.24 2.60 2.47
CA PRO A 92 1.85 2.13 1.14
C PRO A 92 0.93 0.93 1.17
N SER A 93 1.23 -0.06 2.01
CA SER A 93 0.38 -1.24 2.14
C SER A 93 -1.00 -0.90 2.67
N LEU A 94 -1.10 0.06 3.60
CA LEU A 94 -2.38 0.50 4.15
C LEU A 94 -3.20 1.25 3.12
N VAL A 95 -2.61 2.23 2.43
CA VAL A 95 -3.27 2.97 1.34
C VAL A 95 -3.77 2.01 0.27
N ASN A 96 -2.96 1.06 -0.17
CA ASN A 96 -3.37 0.11 -1.19
C ASN A 96 -4.49 -0.82 -0.70
N TYR A 97 -4.44 -1.25 0.56
CA TYR A 97 -5.48 -2.09 1.15
C TYR A 97 -6.83 -1.38 1.19
N ILE A 98 -6.86 -0.14 1.71
CA ILE A 98 -8.07 0.68 1.75
C ILE A 98 -8.54 0.99 0.32
N ALA A 99 -7.64 1.41 -0.56
CA ALA A 99 -8.02 1.80 -1.91
C ALA A 99 -8.60 0.64 -2.72
N ASN A 100 -8.04 -0.57 -2.62
CA ASN A 100 -8.62 -1.75 -3.28
C ASN A 100 -10.02 -2.08 -2.77
N HIS A 101 -10.30 -1.84 -1.48
CA HIS A 101 -11.64 -2.06 -0.94
C HIS A 101 -12.63 -0.99 -1.43
N LEU A 102 -12.20 0.26 -1.54
CA LEU A 102 -13.04 1.37 -1.97
C LEU A 102 -13.20 1.48 -3.49
N ASP A 103 -12.38 0.80 -4.28
CA ASP A 103 -12.23 1.02 -5.73
C ASP A 103 -13.55 0.97 -6.51
N GLU A 104 -14.37 -0.06 -6.28
CA GLU A 104 -15.67 -0.21 -6.93
C GLU A 104 -16.62 0.92 -6.54
N SER A 105 -16.70 1.24 -5.24
CA SER A 105 -17.57 2.31 -4.74
C SER A 105 -17.15 3.70 -5.26
N MET A 106 -15.85 4.00 -5.28
CA MET A 106 -15.34 5.29 -5.76
C MET A 106 -15.52 5.44 -7.27
N THR A 107 -15.24 4.38 -8.02
CA THR A 107 -15.43 4.36 -9.47
C THR A 107 -16.91 4.57 -9.82
N ALA A 108 -17.81 3.80 -9.19
CA ALA A 108 -19.25 3.92 -9.42
C ALA A 108 -19.81 5.28 -8.98
N LEU A 109 -19.32 5.83 -7.87
CA LEU A 109 -19.71 7.17 -7.40
C LEU A 109 -19.33 8.25 -8.43
N LEU A 110 -18.08 8.27 -8.88
CA LEU A 110 -17.62 9.26 -9.85
C LEU A 110 -18.29 9.08 -11.22
N GLN A 111 -18.56 7.84 -11.64
CA GLN A 111 -19.30 7.56 -12.88
C GLN A 111 -20.73 8.10 -12.82
N ARG A 112 -21.43 7.93 -11.69
CA ARG A 112 -22.78 8.51 -11.51
C ARG A 112 -22.77 10.03 -11.47
N ALA A 113 -21.69 10.62 -10.98
CA ALA A 113 -21.51 12.06 -10.91
C ALA A 113 -21.00 12.66 -12.22
N ALA A 114 -20.67 11.86 -13.24
CA ALA A 114 -20.04 12.32 -14.48
C ALA A 114 -21.04 12.96 -15.45
N HIS A 115 -20.64 14.06 -16.08
CA HIS A 115 -21.24 14.57 -17.30
C HIS A 115 -20.77 13.77 -18.53
N ALA A 116 -21.39 13.99 -19.69
CA ALA A 116 -21.23 13.15 -20.87
C ALA A 116 -19.80 13.14 -21.46
N ASP A 117 -19.03 14.21 -21.26
CA ASP A 117 -17.67 14.39 -21.78
C ASP A 117 -16.56 14.12 -20.75
N GLU A 118 -16.93 13.69 -19.54
CA GLU A 118 -15.99 13.37 -18.48
C GLU A 118 -15.70 11.87 -18.37
N GLN A 119 -14.52 11.54 -17.82
CA GLN A 119 -14.06 10.17 -17.65
C GLN A 119 -13.50 9.91 -16.26
N VAL A 120 -13.72 8.70 -15.74
CA VAL A 120 -13.15 8.27 -14.46
C VAL A 120 -11.82 7.55 -14.69
N LEU A 121 -10.79 8.02 -14.00
CA LEU A 121 -9.45 7.43 -13.99
C LEU A 121 -9.06 7.06 -12.56
N GLY A 122 -8.61 5.83 -12.34
CA GLY A 122 -8.03 5.37 -11.08
C GLY A 122 -6.52 5.21 -11.18
N ASP A 123 -5.79 5.65 -10.17
CA ASP A 123 -4.37 5.29 -10.04
C ASP A 123 -4.25 3.79 -9.76
N PRO A 124 -3.40 3.03 -10.48
CA PRO A 124 -3.23 1.60 -10.22
C PRO A 124 -2.27 1.31 -9.06
N GLU A 125 -1.39 2.27 -8.73
CA GLU A 125 -0.29 2.10 -7.78
C GLU A 125 -0.26 3.25 -6.76
N VAL A 126 0.27 2.97 -5.57
CA VAL A 126 0.49 3.98 -4.54
C VAL A 126 1.68 4.86 -4.92
N THR A 127 1.51 6.16 -4.79
CA THR A 127 2.54 7.17 -5.08
C THR A 127 2.98 7.88 -3.80
N MET A 128 4.27 8.24 -3.72
CA MET A 128 4.75 9.17 -2.71
C MET A 128 4.45 10.60 -3.15
N ALA A 129 3.73 11.35 -2.32
CA ALA A 129 3.48 12.77 -2.47
C ALA A 129 4.04 13.53 -1.26
N PHE A 130 3.98 14.85 -1.32
CA PHE A 130 4.41 15.73 -0.22
C PHE A 130 3.28 16.70 0.13
N ASP A 131 3.10 16.95 1.43
CA ASP A 131 2.25 18.04 1.91
C ASP A 131 2.95 19.42 1.70
N PRO A 132 2.26 20.55 1.96
CA PRO A 132 2.87 21.89 1.85
C PRO A 132 4.13 22.07 2.71
N GLU A 133 4.19 21.41 3.87
CA GLU A 133 5.33 21.38 4.79
C GLU A 133 6.45 20.43 4.35
N ARG A 134 6.31 19.80 3.17
CA ARG A 134 7.24 18.81 2.58
C ARG A 134 7.40 17.53 3.42
N ASN A 135 6.43 17.18 4.25
CA ASN A 135 6.36 15.84 4.81
C ASN A 135 5.89 14.85 3.75
N PRO A 136 6.54 13.68 3.63
CA PRO A 136 6.10 12.66 2.70
C PRO A 136 4.79 12.03 3.17
N ARG A 137 3.95 11.68 2.21
CA ARG A 137 2.74 10.88 2.38
C ARG A 137 2.60 9.89 1.24
N TRP A 138 1.86 8.83 1.48
CA TRP A 138 1.55 7.80 0.50
C TRP A 138 0.12 7.98 0.06
N GLU A 139 -0.14 8.08 -1.24
CA GLU A 139 -1.49 8.35 -1.75
C GLU A 139 -1.85 7.48 -2.96
N ARG A 140 -3.15 7.22 -3.11
CA ARG A 140 -3.77 6.66 -4.31
C ARG A 140 -5.09 7.40 -4.55
N SER A 141 -5.42 7.64 -5.82
CA SER A 141 -6.53 8.52 -6.16
C SER A 141 -7.42 7.99 -7.27
N TRP A 142 -8.67 8.42 -7.24
CA TRP A 142 -9.59 8.40 -8.38
C TRP A 142 -9.84 9.83 -8.83
N ARG A 143 -9.96 10.02 -10.14
CA ARG A 143 -10.15 11.33 -10.76
C ARG A 143 -11.31 11.25 -11.73
N LEU A 144 -12.15 12.25 -11.72
CA LEU A 144 -13.05 12.58 -12.80
C LEU A 144 -12.40 13.68 -13.60
N VAL A 145 -12.19 13.44 -14.89
CA VAL A 145 -11.42 14.32 -15.76
C VAL A 145 -12.20 14.68 -17.01
N GLU A 146 -11.94 15.87 -17.53
CA GLU A 146 -12.43 16.35 -18.82
C GLU A 146 -11.26 16.80 -19.70
N SER A 147 -11.56 17.35 -20.88
CA SER A 147 -10.53 17.83 -21.82
C SER A 147 -9.59 18.90 -21.25
N THR A 148 -10.05 19.70 -20.28
CA THR A 148 -9.27 20.79 -19.67
C THR A 148 -8.49 20.39 -18.42
N GLY A 149 -8.80 19.24 -17.80
CA GLY A 149 -8.10 18.77 -16.61
C GLY A 149 -8.94 17.93 -15.67
N VAL A 150 -8.55 17.95 -14.39
CA VAL A 150 -9.21 17.20 -13.32
C VAL A 150 -10.36 18.03 -12.75
N VAL A 151 -11.57 17.47 -12.79
CA VAL A 151 -12.78 18.07 -12.23
C VAL A 151 -12.90 17.72 -10.75
N ILE A 152 -12.92 16.41 -10.43
CA ILE A 152 -12.99 15.91 -9.06
C ILE A 152 -11.82 14.95 -8.83
N LYS A 153 -11.09 15.11 -7.71
CA LYS A 153 -10.07 14.16 -7.26
C LYS A 153 -10.44 13.62 -5.90
N VAL A 154 -10.67 12.32 -5.79
CA VAL A 154 -10.77 11.61 -4.51
C VAL A 154 -9.42 10.99 -4.19
N THR A 155 -8.86 11.26 -3.02
CA THR A 155 -7.54 10.78 -2.61
C THR A 155 -7.63 10.10 -1.26
N VAL A 156 -7.18 8.85 -1.18
CA VAL A 156 -6.85 8.18 0.09
C VAL A 156 -5.36 8.34 0.32
N PHE A 157 -4.97 8.78 1.51
CA PHE A 157 -3.56 8.89 1.85
C PHE A 157 -3.26 8.56 3.31
N VAL A 158 -1.99 8.28 3.57
CA VAL A 158 -1.42 8.04 4.90
C VAL A 158 -0.11 8.82 4.99
N ASP A 159 0.03 9.65 6.02
CA ASP A 159 1.28 10.39 6.27
C ASP A 159 2.42 9.43 6.66
N ASP A 160 3.63 9.68 6.15
CA ASP A 160 4.80 8.83 6.45
C ASP A 160 5.13 8.83 7.96
N ARG A 161 4.77 9.90 8.68
CA ARG A 161 4.98 10.05 10.14
C ARG A 161 3.85 9.45 10.99
N ARG A 162 2.67 9.24 10.41
CA ARG A 162 1.47 8.71 11.07
C ARG A 162 0.93 7.53 10.25
N ASP A 163 1.75 6.50 10.09
CA ASP A 163 1.55 5.39 9.15
C ASP A 163 0.39 4.42 9.48
N SER A 164 -0.40 4.77 10.49
CA SER A 164 -1.56 4.03 11.00
C SER A 164 -2.89 4.79 10.82
N ASN A 165 -2.84 6.05 10.40
CA ASN A 165 -3.99 6.92 10.23
C ASN A 165 -4.31 7.10 8.75
N VAL A 166 -5.55 6.86 8.36
CA VAL A 166 -6.04 7.00 7.00
C VAL A 166 -6.77 8.32 6.88
N THR A 167 -6.44 9.09 5.84
CA THR A 167 -7.11 10.34 5.52
C THR A 167 -7.69 10.25 4.12
N VAL A 168 -8.91 10.76 3.94
CA VAL A 168 -9.58 10.85 2.65
C VAL A 168 -9.88 12.30 2.33
N ARG A 169 -9.60 12.69 1.09
CA ARG A 169 -9.77 14.05 0.59
C ARG A 169 -10.52 14.06 -0.73
N VAL A 170 -11.42 15.03 -0.89
CA VAL A 170 -12.07 15.33 -2.17
C VAL A 170 -11.64 16.74 -2.59
N GLY A 171 -10.96 16.85 -3.74
CA GLY A 171 -10.27 18.08 -4.14
C GLY A 171 -9.20 18.48 -3.13
N SER A 172 -9.39 19.62 -2.45
CA SER A 172 -8.53 20.10 -1.37
C SER A 172 -9.06 19.79 0.04
N GLU A 173 -10.31 19.36 0.18
CA GLU A 173 -10.98 19.23 1.47
C GLU A 173 -10.82 17.83 2.07
N MET A 174 -10.36 17.78 3.32
CA MET A 174 -10.36 16.53 4.09
C MET A 174 -11.78 16.20 4.52
N VAL A 175 -12.31 15.08 4.02
CA VAL A 175 -13.70 14.66 4.25
C VAL A 175 -13.80 13.57 5.31
N ALA A 176 -12.72 12.81 5.54
CA ALA A 176 -12.67 11.79 6.58
C ALA A 176 -11.23 11.56 7.04
N GLU A 177 -11.09 11.21 8.32
CA GLU A 177 -9.82 10.81 8.93
C GLU A 177 -10.11 9.76 10.01
N GLY A 178 -9.27 8.73 10.11
CA GLY A 178 -9.40 7.74 11.17
C GLY A 178 -8.36 6.63 11.14
N VAL A 179 -8.16 6.01 12.31
CA VAL A 179 -7.36 4.79 12.45
C VAL A 179 -8.29 3.59 12.21
N PRO A 180 -7.98 2.69 11.25
CA PRO A 180 -8.81 1.53 11.03
C PRO A 180 -8.90 0.62 12.27
N PRO A 181 -10.06 0.01 12.56
CA PRO A 181 -10.31 -0.67 13.84
C PRO A 181 -9.36 -1.84 14.10
N TRP A 182 -9.01 -2.64 13.08
CA TRP A 182 -8.03 -3.73 13.23
C TRP A 182 -6.61 -3.25 13.55
N ILE A 183 -6.27 -2.00 13.18
CA ILE A 183 -5.01 -1.38 13.60
C ILE A 183 -5.12 -0.95 15.06
N GLN A 184 -6.25 -0.37 15.45
CA GLN A 184 -6.54 0.06 16.82
C GLN A 184 -6.50 -1.11 17.81
N HIS A 185 -7.17 -2.23 17.51
CA HIS A 185 -7.10 -3.44 18.35
C HIS A 185 -5.68 -3.98 18.47
N ARG A 186 -4.95 -4.04 17.35
CA ARG A 186 -3.54 -4.47 17.36
C ARG A 186 -2.66 -3.56 18.21
N MET A 187 -2.89 -2.25 18.18
CA MET A 187 -2.16 -1.30 19.03
C MET A 187 -2.49 -1.46 20.52
N ARG A 188 -3.70 -1.91 20.84
CA ARG A 188 -4.15 -2.20 22.22
C ARG A 188 -3.82 -3.62 22.69
N GLY A 189 -3.36 -4.49 21.80
CA GLY A 189 -3.13 -5.90 22.11
C GLY A 189 -4.42 -6.70 22.31
N GLU A 190 -5.55 -6.17 21.83
CA GLU A 190 -6.87 -6.80 21.96
C GLU A 190 -7.01 -7.95 20.95
N THR A 191 -7.60 -9.05 21.42
CA THR A 191 -8.09 -10.12 20.54
C THR A 191 -9.60 -10.00 20.48
N VAL A 192 -10.11 -9.71 19.29
CA VAL A 192 -11.54 -9.48 19.03
C VAL A 192 -12.06 -10.66 18.20
N PRO A 193 -13.30 -11.12 18.41
CA PRO A 193 -13.88 -12.16 17.57
C PRO A 193 -13.93 -11.74 16.09
N ASP A 194 -13.67 -12.67 15.18
CA ASP A 194 -13.62 -12.41 13.72
C ASP A 194 -14.88 -11.71 13.18
N SER A 195 -16.06 -12.07 13.70
CA SER A 195 -17.33 -11.46 13.30
C SER A 195 -17.41 -9.98 13.68
N VAL A 196 -16.93 -9.62 14.87
CA VAL A 196 -16.89 -8.23 15.34
C VAL A 196 -15.88 -7.44 14.53
N GLU A 197 -14.67 -8.01 14.32
CA GLU A 197 -13.64 -7.37 13.50
C GLU A 197 -14.14 -7.12 12.06
N GLN A 198 -14.88 -8.07 11.48
CA GLN A 198 -15.48 -7.92 10.16
C GLN A 198 -16.56 -6.83 10.12
N SER A 199 -17.44 -6.78 11.12
CA SER A 199 -18.46 -5.73 11.23
C SER A 199 -17.84 -4.34 11.41
N GLU A 200 -16.84 -4.19 12.26
CA GLU A 200 -16.16 -2.91 12.48
C GLU A 200 -15.38 -2.45 11.24
N ARG A 201 -14.74 -3.38 10.52
CA ARG A 201 -14.13 -3.11 9.21
C ARG A 201 -15.16 -2.54 8.24
N GLN A 202 -16.32 -3.18 8.14
CA GLN A 202 -17.40 -2.77 7.24
C GLN A 202 -17.90 -1.36 7.57
N LEU A 203 -18.17 -1.08 8.85
CA LEU A 203 -18.59 0.25 9.32
C LEU A 203 -17.55 1.33 9.02
N PHE A 204 -16.26 1.00 9.15
CA PHE A 204 -15.18 1.93 8.79
C PHE A 204 -15.21 2.28 7.29
N TYR A 205 -15.44 1.30 6.42
CA TYR A 205 -15.54 1.55 4.98
C TYR A 205 -16.79 2.34 4.60
N GLU A 206 -17.93 2.00 5.19
CA GLU A 206 -19.19 2.74 5.01
C GLU A 206 -19.02 4.20 5.39
N PHE A 207 -18.42 4.46 6.56
CA PHE A 207 -18.08 5.83 6.99
C PHE A 207 -17.24 6.58 5.95
N LEU A 208 -16.21 5.96 5.36
CA LEU A 208 -15.40 6.61 4.31
C LEU A 208 -16.23 6.90 3.06
N VAL A 209 -17.03 5.93 2.59
CA VAL A 209 -17.85 6.06 1.39
C VAL A 209 -18.92 7.15 1.56
N GLU A 210 -19.58 7.21 2.71
CA GLU A 210 -20.61 8.20 3.03
C GLU A 210 -20.06 9.63 2.98
N ASN A 211 -18.91 9.87 3.63
CA ASN A 211 -18.28 11.19 3.65
C ASN A 211 -17.81 11.63 2.25
N VAL A 212 -17.22 10.72 1.47
CA VAL A 212 -16.85 11.02 0.08
C VAL A 212 -18.08 11.30 -0.78
N THR A 213 -19.15 10.51 -0.62
CA THR A 213 -20.40 10.68 -1.38
C THR A 213 -21.01 12.05 -1.11
N ALA A 214 -21.10 12.45 0.16
CA ALA A 214 -21.61 13.77 0.55
C ALA A 214 -20.78 14.90 -0.06
N ALA A 215 -19.45 14.81 -0.01
CA ALA A 215 -18.56 15.84 -0.54
C ALA A 215 -18.59 15.93 -2.08
N VAL A 216 -18.64 14.78 -2.78
CA VAL A 216 -18.79 14.76 -4.25
C VAL A 216 -20.12 15.40 -4.68
N ALA A 217 -21.22 15.09 -3.98
CA ALA A 217 -22.51 15.71 -4.25
C ALA A 217 -22.48 17.23 -4.04
N GLN A 218 -21.85 17.72 -2.97
CA GLN A 218 -21.71 19.16 -2.72
C GLN A 218 -20.87 19.87 -3.77
N LEU A 219 -19.76 19.27 -4.22
CA LEU A 219 -18.95 19.84 -5.31
C LEU A 219 -19.76 19.94 -6.60
N ARG A 220 -20.53 18.91 -6.94
CA ARG A 220 -21.38 18.94 -8.14
C ARG A 220 -22.45 20.02 -8.12
N VAL A 221 -23.13 20.21 -6.99
CA VAL A 221 -24.09 21.30 -6.86
C VAL A 221 -23.43 22.67 -7.06
N ARG A 222 -22.18 22.85 -6.59
CA ARG A 222 -21.43 24.11 -6.77
C ARG A 222 -20.98 24.33 -8.21
N ASP A 223 -20.57 23.27 -8.91
CA ASP A 223 -20.16 23.34 -10.31
C ASP A 223 -21.35 23.64 -11.23
N ASP A 224 -22.54 23.08 -10.94
CA ASP A 224 -23.78 23.36 -11.68
C ASP A 224 -24.32 24.79 -11.42
N HIS A 225 -23.97 25.38 -10.27
CA HIS A 225 -24.41 26.71 -9.85
C HIS A 225 -23.25 27.60 -9.38
N PRO A 226 -22.38 28.05 -10.31
CA PRO A 226 -21.26 28.92 -9.96
C PRO A 226 -21.78 30.24 -9.40
N SER A 227 -21.52 30.49 -8.10
CA SER A 227 -21.83 31.77 -7.47
C SER A 227 -20.85 32.81 -7.99
N TRP A 228 -21.25 33.59 -8.98
CA TRP A 228 -20.52 34.78 -9.40
C TRP A 228 -20.69 35.86 -8.32
N VAL A 229 -19.63 36.12 -7.57
CA VAL A 229 -19.50 37.29 -6.67
C VAL A 229 -18.51 38.25 -7.29
#